data_AF-A0A949AHF7-F1
#
_entry.id   AF-A0A949AHF7-F1
#
_cell.length_a   1.000
_cell.length_b   1.000
_cell.length_c   1.000
_cell.angle_alpha   90.00
_cell.angle_beta   90.00
_cell.angle_gamma   90.00
#
_symmetry.space_group_name_H-M   'P 1'
#
loop_
_entity.id
_entity.type
_entity.pdbx_description
1 polymer ?
#
loop_
_entity_poly.entity_id
_entity_poly.type
_entity_poly.pdbx_seq_one_letter_code
_entity_poly.pdbx_strand_id
1 'polypeptide(L)'
;WGNIHFATYGTGTSATVNNIPIGSDIYVRLWYYNGSWKYIDYTYKTAGTPPEIINPTSGTMISTSNVTFEWTKGIGVTNVRLDISTSPSFFNNPHGDIHYETYGTATSAIVNNIPQFGADIYVRLWYYIGSWSYIDYTYQTGG
;
A
#
# COMPACT_ATOMS: atom_id res chain seq x y z
N TRP A 1 20.97 -13.11 -20.97
CA TRP A 1 21.65 -12.25 -19.98
C TRP A 1 20.59 -11.65 -19.07
N GLY A 2 20.87 -11.52 -17.77
CA GLY A 2 19.96 -10.85 -16.84
C GLY A 2 19.90 -9.36 -17.15
N ASN A 3 18.72 -8.77 -17.09
CA ASN A 3 18.46 -7.37 -17.42
C ASN A 3 18.75 -6.40 -16.25
N ILE A 4 18.90 -6.92 -15.03
CA ILE A 4 19.14 -6.12 -13.82
C ILE A 4 20.60 -6.25 -13.36
N HIS A 5 21.13 -7.48 -13.31
CA HIS A 5 22.49 -7.73 -12.85
C HIS A 5 23.06 -9.02 -13.46
N PHE A 6 24.36 -9.02 -13.75
CA PHE A 6 25.11 -10.22 -14.12
C PHE A 6 26.56 -10.11 -13.61
N ALA A 7 27.01 -11.08 -12.84
CA ALA A 7 28.39 -11.18 -12.38
C ALA A 7 28.77 -12.62 -12.01
N THR A 8 30.07 -12.89 -11.98
CA THR A 8 30.65 -14.16 -11.51
C THR A 8 31.36 -13.92 -10.18
N TYR A 9 31.04 -14.74 -9.17
CA TYR A 9 31.50 -14.51 -7.79
C TYR A 9 32.49 -15.56 -7.26
N GLY A 10 32.99 -16.45 -8.13
CA GLY A 10 33.95 -17.50 -7.74
C GLY A 10 33.38 -18.41 -6.65
N THR A 11 34.05 -18.48 -5.49
CA THR A 11 33.63 -19.25 -4.31
C THR A 11 32.72 -18.48 -3.35
N GLY A 12 32.41 -17.21 -3.66
CA GLY A 12 31.49 -16.41 -2.86
C GLY A 12 30.08 -16.98 -2.87
N THR A 13 29.42 -16.96 -1.71
CA THR A 13 28.05 -17.47 -1.52
C THR A 13 27.00 -16.35 -1.44
N SER A 14 27.41 -15.09 -1.60
CA SER A 14 26.52 -13.94 -1.52
C SER A 14 26.92 -12.83 -2.49
N ALA A 15 25.94 -12.00 -2.84
CA ALA A 15 26.12 -10.81 -3.64
C ALA A 15 25.08 -9.75 -3.24
N THR A 16 25.51 -8.49 -3.18
CA THR A 16 24.60 -7.36 -3.04
C THR A 16 24.23 -6.83 -4.42
N VAL A 17 22.93 -6.75 -4.71
CA VAL A 17 22.40 -6.16 -5.94
C VAL A 17 21.57 -4.93 -5.57
N ASN A 18 21.99 -3.78 -6.07
CA ASN A 18 21.30 -2.50 -5.83
C ASN A 18 20.29 -2.21 -6.95
N ASN A 19 19.40 -1.24 -6.72
CA ASN A 19 18.40 -0.78 -7.68
C ASN A 19 17.44 -1.88 -8.16
N ILE A 20 17.05 -2.78 -7.24
CA ILE A 20 16.01 -3.77 -7.49
C ILE A 20 14.68 -3.03 -7.73
N PRO A 21 13.96 -3.32 -8.85
CA PRO A 21 12.65 -2.74 -9.10
C PRO A 21 11.67 -3.01 -7.96
N ILE A 22 10.76 -2.09 -7.68
CA ILE A 22 9.77 -2.19 -6.60
C ILE A 22 8.43 -2.67 -7.18
N GLY A 23 7.72 -3.49 -6.42
CA GLY A 23 6.40 -4.06 -6.68
C GLY A 23 6.20 -4.79 -8.01
N SER A 24 7.24 -5.48 -8.47
CA SER A 24 7.18 -6.54 -9.48
C SER A 24 7.93 -7.78 -9.00
N ASP A 25 7.59 -8.94 -9.55
CA ASP A 25 8.39 -10.14 -9.35
C ASP A 25 9.75 -9.95 -10.05
N ILE A 26 10.83 -10.36 -9.37
CA ILE A 26 12.16 -10.46 -9.96
C ILE A 26 12.54 -11.93 -10.12
N TYR A 27 13.19 -12.23 -11.23
CA TYR A 27 13.65 -13.57 -11.57
C TYR A 27 15.18 -13.61 -11.46
N VAL A 28 15.67 -14.50 -10.61
CA VAL A 28 17.10 -14.66 -10.30
C VAL A 28 17.55 -16.03 -10.78
N ARG A 29 18.58 -16.08 -11.62
CA ARG A 29 19.23 -17.32 -12.03
C ARG A 29 20.61 -17.43 -11.40
N LEU A 30 20.80 -18.45 -10.58
CA LEU A 30 22.12 -18.80 -10.03
C LEU A 30 22.76 -19.88 -10.88
N TRP A 31 23.84 -19.55 -11.57
CA TRP A 31 24.69 -20.53 -12.25
C TRP A 31 25.73 -21.09 -11.29
N TYR A 32 25.97 -22.40 -11.37
CA TYR A 32 27.03 -23.07 -10.61
C TYR A 32 27.72 -24.11 -11.49
N TYR A 33 29.00 -24.34 -11.23
CA TYR A 33 29.80 -25.31 -11.96
C TYR A 33 29.99 -26.57 -11.13
N ASN A 34 29.60 -27.72 -11.69
CA ASN A 34 29.82 -29.04 -11.10
C ASN A 34 30.04 -30.07 -12.22
N GLY A 35 31.25 -30.07 -12.79
CA GLY A 35 31.62 -30.85 -13.99
C GLY A 35 31.04 -30.29 -15.30
N SER A 36 29.92 -29.58 -15.22
CA SER A 36 29.34 -28.75 -16.28
C SER A 36 28.62 -27.55 -15.66
N TRP A 37 28.34 -26.52 -16.46
CA TRP A 37 27.52 -25.38 -16.03
C TRP A 37 26.06 -25.82 -15.85
N LYS A 38 25.54 -25.55 -14.65
CA LYS A 38 24.16 -25.80 -14.25
C LYS A 38 23.57 -24.52 -13.67
N TYR A 39 22.24 -24.46 -13.54
CA TYR A 39 21.58 -23.30 -12.95
C TYR A 39 20.35 -23.69 -12.12
N ILE A 40 19.98 -22.77 -11.21
CA ILE A 40 18.73 -22.80 -10.45
C ILE A 40 18.06 -21.44 -10.62
N ASP A 41 16.75 -21.44 -10.86
CA ASP A 41 15.93 -20.25 -10.97
C ASP A 41 15.15 -20.01 -9.67
N TYR A 42 15.07 -18.74 -9.28
CA TYR A 42 14.32 -18.25 -8.13
C TYR A 42 13.44 -17.08 -8.56
N THR A 43 12.28 -16.97 -7.93
CA THR A 43 11.41 -15.81 -8.06
C THR A 43 11.27 -15.15 -6.71
N TYR A 44 11.51 -13.84 -6.66
CA TYR A 44 11.33 -13.04 -5.45
C TYR A 44 10.29 -11.96 -5.68
N LYS A 45 9.43 -11.73 -4.70
CA LYS A 45 8.56 -10.56 -4.66
C LYS A 45 9.36 -9.39 -4.10
N THR A 46 9.30 -8.26 -4.78
CA THR A 46 9.90 -7.02 -4.30
C THR A 46 8.92 -6.28 -3.40
N ALA A 47 9.44 -5.42 -2.51
CA ALA A 47 8.59 -4.63 -1.64
C ALA A 47 7.57 -3.84 -2.46
N GLY A 48 6.34 -3.69 -1.96
CA GLY A 48 5.40 -2.75 -2.50
C GLY A 48 5.55 -1.37 -1.85
N THR A 49 4.79 -0.39 -2.31
CA THR A 49 4.63 0.90 -1.63
C THR A 49 3.16 1.09 -1.27
N PRO A 50 2.87 1.66 -0.09
CA PRO A 50 1.50 1.89 0.32
C PRO A 50 0.79 2.90 -0.60
N PRO A 51 -0.54 2.83 -0.70
CA PRO A 51 -1.36 3.94 -1.18
C PRO A 51 -1.49 5.01 -0.09
N GLU A 52 -1.58 6.29 -0.46
CA GLU A 52 -1.71 7.41 0.48
C GLU A 52 -2.87 8.32 0.08
N ILE A 53 -3.69 8.75 1.04
CA ILE A 53 -4.78 9.70 0.77
C ILE A 53 -4.18 11.05 0.39
N ILE A 54 -4.54 11.53 -0.79
CA ILE A 54 -4.13 12.83 -1.34
C ILE A 54 -5.27 13.85 -1.29
N ASN A 55 -6.51 13.38 -1.29
CA ASN A 55 -7.70 14.21 -1.13
C ASN A 55 -8.71 13.54 -0.17
N PRO A 56 -9.28 14.25 0.80
CA PRO A 56 -8.83 15.54 1.30
C PRO A 56 -7.39 15.48 1.80
N THR A 57 -6.64 16.56 1.63
CA THR A 57 -5.25 16.61 2.11
C THR A 57 -5.23 16.43 3.63
N SER A 58 -4.37 15.54 4.12
CA SER A 58 -4.28 15.24 5.57
C SER A 58 -4.12 16.53 6.40
N GLY A 59 -4.87 16.62 7.51
CA GLY A 59 -4.86 17.80 8.39
C GLY A 59 -5.66 19.01 7.89
N THR A 60 -6.30 18.92 6.71
CA THR A 60 -7.25 19.95 6.26
C THR A 60 -8.66 19.72 6.83
N MET A 61 -9.47 20.78 6.82
CA MET A 61 -10.86 20.73 7.21
C MET A 61 -11.74 20.24 6.06
N ILE A 62 -12.64 19.31 6.37
CA ILE A 62 -13.69 18.82 5.48
C ILE A 62 -14.95 19.66 5.73
N SER A 63 -15.27 20.57 4.81
CA SER A 63 -16.41 21.50 4.93
C SER A 63 -17.68 21.06 4.20
N THR A 64 -17.73 19.83 3.69
CA THR A 64 -18.87 19.28 2.95
C THR A 64 -19.24 17.89 3.47
N SER A 65 -20.53 17.55 3.42
CA SER A 65 -21.03 16.24 3.84
C SER A 65 -20.87 15.15 2.78
N ASN A 66 -20.65 15.53 1.51
CA ASN A 66 -20.24 14.65 0.42
C ASN A 66 -18.77 14.94 0.10
N VAL A 67 -17.92 13.93 0.21
CA VAL A 67 -16.48 14.05 0.07
C VAL A 67 -15.97 12.94 -0.84
N THR A 68 -15.15 13.31 -1.82
CA THR A 68 -14.39 12.34 -2.60
C THR A 68 -13.04 12.13 -1.93
N PHE A 69 -12.84 10.94 -1.38
CA PHE A 69 -11.52 10.49 -0.95
C PHE A 69 -10.77 9.97 -2.15
N GLU A 70 -9.56 10.47 -2.37
CA GLU A 70 -8.64 10.03 -3.42
C GLU A 70 -7.33 9.62 -2.77
N TRP A 71 -6.75 8.53 -3.26
CA TRP A 71 -5.46 8.03 -2.80
C TRP A 71 -4.55 7.62 -3.95
N THR A 72 -3.25 7.66 -3.72
CA THR A 72 -2.28 7.15 -4.68
C THR A 72 -2.46 5.65 -4.87
N LYS A 73 -2.09 5.11 -6.03
CA LYS A 73 -2.25 3.68 -6.32
C LYS A 73 -1.42 2.76 -5.40
N GLY A 74 -0.28 3.25 -4.91
CA GLY A 74 0.79 2.40 -4.38
C GLY A 74 1.36 1.46 -5.45
N ILE A 75 2.33 0.62 -5.06
CA ILE A 75 2.92 -0.41 -5.92
C ILE A 75 2.71 -1.76 -5.27
N GLY A 76 2.21 -2.75 -6.03
CA GLY A 76 1.92 -4.09 -5.52
C GLY A 76 0.62 -4.18 -4.70
N VAL A 77 -0.14 -3.10 -4.59
CA VAL A 77 -1.45 -3.06 -3.93
C VAL A 77 -2.47 -3.81 -4.79
N THR A 78 -3.09 -4.85 -4.23
CA THR A 78 -4.14 -5.61 -4.93
C THR A 78 -5.53 -5.38 -4.34
N ASN A 79 -5.59 -4.79 -3.15
CA ASN A 79 -6.86 -4.40 -2.55
C ASN A 79 -6.69 -3.17 -1.65
N VAL A 80 -7.72 -2.33 -1.59
CA VAL A 80 -7.84 -1.21 -0.65
C VAL A 80 -9.21 -1.21 0.00
N ARG A 81 -9.28 -0.72 1.22
CA ARG A 81 -10.54 -0.54 1.95
C ARG A 81 -10.48 0.78 2.72
N LEU A 82 -11.56 1.56 2.64
CA LEU A 82 -11.69 2.84 3.33
C LEU A 82 -12.67 2.69 4.50
N ASP A 83 -12.21 3.00 5.70
CA ASP A 83 -13.04 3.03 6.91
C ASP A 83 -13.04 4.45 7.48
N ILE A 84 -14.21 4.93 7.90
CA ILE A 84 -14.37 6.28 8.48
C ILE A 84 -15.24 6.20 9.72
N SER A 85 -14.82 6.88 10.79
CA SER A 85 -15.53 6.92 12.06
C SER A 85 -15.54 8.29 12.73
N THR A 86 -16.57 8.56 13.53
CA THR A 86 -16.64 9.72 14.44
C THR A 86 -15.85 9.50 15.74
N SER A 87 -15.43 8.27 16.04
CA SER A 87 -14.80 7.91 17.31
C SER A 87 -13.35 7.48 17.15
N PRO A 88 -12.41 7.98 17.99
CA PRO A 88 -11.02 7.52 17.97
C PRO A 88 -10.88 6.04 18.38
N SER A 89 -11.87 5.48 19.10
CA SER A 89 -11.86 4.08 19.49
C SER A 89 -11.97 3.12 18.31
N PHE A 90 -12.37 3.61 17.12
CA PHE A 90 -12.54 2.77 15.94
C PHE A 90 -11.24 2.11 15.47
N PHE A 91 -10.08 2.66 15.80
CA PHE A 91 -8.81 2.04 15.47
C PHE A 91 -8.63 0.64 16.11
N ASN A 92 -9.44 0.33 17.13
CA ASN A 92 -9.55 -0.99 17.77
C ASN A 92 -10.79 -1.79 17.35
N ASN A 93 -11.63 -1.26 16.46
CA ASN A 93 -12.86 -1.90 15.97
C ASN A 93 -12.68 -2.47 14.55
N PRO A 94 -13.53 -3.43 14.15
CA PRO A 94 -13.45 -4.05 12.83
C PRO A 94 -13.89 -3.13 11.67
N HIS A 95 -14.68 -2.08 11.93
CA HIS A 95 -15.18 -1.13 10.93
C HIS A 95 -15.56 0.22 11.57
N GLY A 96 -15.62 1.27 10.75
CA GLY A 96 -16.10 2.59 11.14
C GLY A 96 -17.63 2.70 11.18
N ASP A 97 -18.15 3.73 11.85
CA ASP A 97 -19.59 4.03 11.97
C ASP A 97 -20.13 4.93 10.84
N ILE A 98 -19.26 5.65 10.12
CA ILE A 98 -19.64 6.46 8.95
C ILE A 98 -19.58 5.64 7.68
N HIS A 99 -18.45 4.96 7.45
CA HIS A 99 -18.18 4.26 6.20
C HIS A 99 -17.25 3.07 6.42
N TYR A 100 -17.47 1.97 5.69
CA TYR A 100 -16.53 0.86 5.56
C TYR A 100 -16.78 0.11 4.25
N GLU A 101 -15.84 0.14 3.32
CA GLU A 101 -16.01 -0.53 2.03
C GLU A 101 -14.68 -0.88 1.36
N THR A 102 -14.66 -1.98 0.62
CA THR A 102 -13.49 -2.49 -0.11
C THR A 102 -13.61 -2.18 -1.59
N TYR A 103 -12.55 -1.61 -2.19
CA TYR A 103 -12.58 -1.07 -3.56
C TYR A 103 -11.61 -1.75 -4.54
N GLY A 104 -11.01 -2.88 -4.19
CA GLY A 104 -10.07 -3.55 -5.09
C GLY A 104 -8.86 -2.65 -5.37
N THR A 105 -8.63 -2.30 -6.64
CA THR A 105 -7.51 -1.42 -7.04
C THR A 105 -7.95 0.01 -7.39
N ALA A 106 -9.17 0.40 -7.02
CA ALA A 106 -9.62 1.77 -7.20
C ALA A 106 -8.75 2.76 -6.42
N THR A 107 -8.75 4.01 -6.86
CA THR A 107 -7.95 5.11 -6.29
C THR A 107 -8.83 6.23 -5.72
N SER A 108 -10.13 6.01 -5.65
CA SER A 108 -11.07 7.00 -5.12
C SER A 108 -12.36 6.36 -4.62
N ALA A 109 -13.01 7.00 -3.65
CA ALA A 109 -14.36 6.68 -3.18
C ALA A 109 -15.11 7.96 -2.79
N ILE A 110 -16.40 8.01 -3.10
CA ILE A 110 -17.29 9.07 -2.63
C ILE A 110 -17.94 8.60 -1.34
N VAL A 111 -17.76 9.36 -0.26
CA VAL A 111 -18.43 9.13 1.02
C VAL A 111 -19.46 10.22 1.25
N ASN A 112 -20.68 9.80 1.53
CA ASN A 112 -21.81 10.68 1.82
C ASN A 112 -22.05 10.75 3.32
N ASN A 113 -22.78 11.78 3.75
CA ASN A 113 -23.22 11.97 5.12
C ASN A 113 -22.08 12.12 6.14
N ILE A 114 -20.95 12.72 5.75
CA ILE A 114 -19.93 13.12 6.70
C ILE A 114 -20.51 14.18 7.64
N PRO A 115 -20.45 13.98 8.97
CA PRO A 115 -20.92 14.96 9.94
C PRO A 115 -20.25 16.31 9.74
N GLN A 116 -20.98 17.40 10.02
CA GLN A 116 -20.47 18.77 9.98
C GLN A 116 -20.81 19.45 11.31
N PHE A 117 -20.17 19.00 12.39
CA PHE A 117 -20.41 19.48 13.74
C PHE A 117 -19.17 20.12 14.39
N GLY A 118 -18.14 20.46 13.59
CA GLY A 118 -16.89 21.02 14.10
C GLY A 118 -16.02 20.01 14.86
N ALA A 119 -16.23 18.71 14.64
CA ALA A 119 -15.54 17.63 15.34
C ALA A 119 -14.61 16.84 14.41
N ASP A 120 -13.67 16.09 14.99
CA ASP A 120 -12.79 15.20 14.25
C ASP A 120 -13.52 13.96 13.75
N ILE A 121 -13.16 13.53 12.54
CA ILE A 121 -13.38 12.17 12.05
C ILE A 121 -12.05 11.47 11.90
N TYR A 122 -12.09 10.15 12.01
CA TYR A 122 -10.95 9.26 11.95
C TYR A 122 -11.11 8.35 10.74
N VAL A 123 -10.09 8.31 9.88
CA VAL A 123 -10.12 7.60 8.61
C VAL A 123 -8.97 6.60 8.59
N ARG A 124 -9.24 5.36 8.18
CA ARG A 124 -8.23 4.32 7.97
C ARG A 124 -8.29 3.85 6.53
N LEU A 125 -7.18 4.02 5.82
CA LEU A 125 -6.97 3.41 4.51
C LEU A 125 -6.24 2.08 4.70
N TRP A 126 -6.99 0.99 4.66
CA TRP A 126 -6.43 -0.35 4.58
C TRP A 126 -5.92 -0.63 3.17
N TYR A 127 -4.80 -1.35 3.07
CA TYR A 127 -4.23 -1.81 1.82
C TYR A 127 -3.67 -3.22 1.94
N TYR A 128 -3.68 -3.96 0.83
CA TYR A 128 -3.18 -5.33 0.78
C TYR A 128 -1.98 -5.46 -0.16
N ILE A 129 -0.82 -5.80 0.42
CA ILE A 129 0.43 -6.15 -0.28
C ILE A 129 0.93 -7.48 0.29
N GLY A 130 0.29 -8.59 -0.09
CA GLY A 130 0.56 -9.91 0.48
C GLY A 130 0.04 -10.11 1.92
N SER A 131 -0.15 -9.03 2.67
CA SER A 131 -0.87 -8.95 3.93
C SER A 131 -1.60 -7.61 4.03
N TRP A 132 -2.62 -7.54 4.91
CA TRP A 132 -3.31 -6.29 5.21
C TRP A 132 -2.44 -5.41 6.10
N SER A 133 -2.35 -4.14 5.74
CA SER A 133 -1.73 -3.06 6.50
C SER A 133 -2.58 -1.80 6.32
N TYR A 134 -2.27 -0.73 7.04
CA TYR A 134 -3.12 0.47 7.03
C TYR A 134 -2.33 1.76 7.28
N ILE A 135 -2.93 2.88 6.88
CA ILE A 135 -2.53 4.24 7.27
C ILE A 135 -3.75 4.95 7.84
N ASP A 136 -3.55 5.62 8.97
CA ASP A 136 -4.58 6.35 9.70
C ASP A 136 -4.45 7.86 9.46
N TYR A 137 -5.60 8.51 9.33
CA TYR A 137 -5.74 9.95 9.11
C TYR A 137 -6.81 10.51 10.05
N THR A 138 -6.68 11.79 10.37
CA THR A 138 -7.67 12.55 11.14
C THR A 138 -8.00 13.82 10.39
N TYR A 139 -9.29 14.15 10.32
CA TYR A 139 -9.79 15.35 9.65
C TYR A 139 -10.77 16.07 10.56
N GLN A 140 -10.62 17.39 10.65
CA GLN A 140 -11.66 18.24 11.25
C GLN A 140 -12.81 18.40 10.27
N THR A 141 -14.03 18.35 10.77
CA THR A 141 -15.23 18.66 9.98
C THR A 141 -15.65 20.12 10.16
N GLY A 142 -16.29 20.70 9.15
CA GLY A 142 -16.92 22.02 9.27
C GLY A 142 -18.01 22.02 10.35
N GLY A 143 -18.35 23.19 10.86
CA GLY A 143 -19.44 23.40 11.83
C GLY A 143 -20.49 24.37 11.32
#